data_AF-A0A1C4YTH1-F1
#
_entry.id   AF-A0A1C4YTH1-F1
#
_cell.length_a   1.000
_cell.length_b   1.000
_cell.length_c   1.000
_cell.angle_alpha   90.00
_cell.angle_beta   90.00
_cell.angle_gamma   90.00
#
_symmetry.space_group_name_H-M   'P 1'
#
loop_
_entity.id
_entity.type
_entity.pdbx_description
1 polymer ?
#
loop_
_entity_poly.entity_id
_entity_poly.type
_entity_poly.pdbx_seq_one_letter_code
_entity_poly.pdbx_strand_id
1 'polypeptide(L)'
;MDELRALAARLDEASATLETLARAVTATDPPHPAFGAQVPGRPGEIGRALHRRWTDATGDRAREATVAASRLAAAASAVRSAADRYTGVDDAVRRRLGRER
;
A
#
# COMPACT_ATOMS: atom_id res chain seq x y z
N MET A 1 -13.89 12.18 17.97
CA MET A 1 -13.18 12.43 16.68
C MET A 1 -11.79 11.83 16.64
N ASP A 2 -11.12 11.71 17.78
CA ASP A 2 -9.78 11.14 17.87
C ASP A 2 -9.68 9.69 17.39
N GLU A 3 -10.72 8.88 17.59
CA GLU A 3 -10.78 7.51 17.06
C GLU A 3 -10.73 7.46 15.52
N LEU A 4 -11.46 8.36 14.83
CA LEU A 4 -11.40 8.44 13.36
C LEU A 4 -10.03 8.91 12.89
N ARG A 5 -9.41 9.86 13.61
CA ARG A 5 -8.05 10.32 13.31
C ARG A 5 -7.01 9.22 13.51
N ALA A 6 -7.14 8.45 14.59
CA ALA A 6 -6.29 7.30 14.88
C ALA A 6 -6.46 6.19 13.83
N LEU A 7 -7.69 5.92 13.39
CA LEU A 7 -7.96 4.99 12.29
C LEU A 7 -7.31 5.45 10.99
N ALA A 8 -7.45 6.73 10.63
CA ALA A 8 -6.82 7.27 9.42
C ALA A 8 -5.28 7.16 9.48
N ALA A 9 -4.66 7.44 10.63
CA ALA A 9 -3.22 7.30 10.81
C ALA A 9 -2.75 5.84 10.63
N ARG A 10 -3.48 4.86 11.20
CA ARG A 10 -3.20 3.44 10.99
C ARG A 10 -3.33 3.00 9.53
N LEU A 11 -4.29 3.56 8.80
CA LEU A 11 -4.47 3.28 7.37
C LEU A 11 -3.30 3.83 6.54
N ASP A 12 -2.80 5.02 6.86
CA ASP A 12 -1.60 5.58 6.22
C ASP A 12 -0.35 4.74 6.53
N GLU A 13 -0.18 4.30 7.78
CA GLU A 13 0.93 3.43 8.18
C GLU A 13 0.91 2.09 7.43
N ALA A 14 -0.28 1.49 7.31
CA ALA A 14 -0.46 0.27 6.52
C ALA A 14 -0.18 0.51 5.02
N SER A 15 -0.60 1.66 4.47
CA SER A 15 -0.26 2.07 3.10
C SER A 15 1.25 2.18 2.89
N ALA A 16 1.95 2.90 3.75
CA ALA A 16 3.40 3.08 3.69
C ALA A 16 4.16 1.76 3.83
N THR A 17 3.65 0.85 4.67
CA THR A 17 4.19 -0.51 4.81
C THR A 17 4.08 -1.27 3.49
N LEU A 18 2.92 -1.25 2.84
CA LEU A 18 2.71 -1.91 1.55
C LEU A 18 3.56 -1.31 0.42
N GLU A 19 3.74 0.02 0.38
CA GLU A 19 4.64 0.66 -0.57
C GLU A 19 6.10 0.28 -0.37
N THR A 20 6.51 0.08 0.88
CA THR A 20 7.85 -0.39 1.21
C THR A 20 8.03 -1.84 0.78
N LEU A 21 7.04 -2.71 1.06
CA LEU A 21 7.05 -4.10 0.61
C LEU A 21 7.07 -4.23 -0.92
N ALA A 22 6.29 -3.40 -1.63
CA ALA A 22 6.25 -3.39 -3.09
C ALA A 22 7.62 -3.09 -3.70
N ARG A 23 8.40 -2.17 -3.08
CA ARG A 23 9.77 -1.86 -3.52
C ARG A 23 10.77 -2.93 -3.11
N ALA A 24 10.63 -3.47 -1.89
CA ALA A 24 11.55 -4.45 -1.34
C ALA A 24 11.50 -5.77 -2.12
N VAL A 25 10.30 -6.26 -2.46
CA VAL A 25 10.14 -7.57 -3.12
C VAL A 25 10.88 -7.65 -4.45
N THR A 26 10.85 -6.58 -5.25
CA THR A 26 11.58 -6.51 -6.52
C THR A 26 13.07 -6.20 -6.33
N ALA A 27 13.44 -5.47 -5.28
CA ALA A 27 14.86 -5.15 -5.01
C ALA A 27 15.67 -6.37 -4.56
N THR A 28 15.00 -7.37 -3.97
CA THR A 28 15.61 -8.62 -3.51
C THR A 28 15.55 -9.76 -4.54
N ASP A 29 15.15 -9.47 -5.79
CA ASP A 29 15.03 -10.50 -6.81
C ASP A 29 16.39 -11.17 -7.11
N PRO A 30 16.48 -12.51 -7.07
CA PRO A 30 17.74 -13.20 -7.36
C PRO A 30 18.18 -12.93 -8.79
N PRO A 31 19.48 -12.72 -9.04
CA PRO A 31 19.96 -12.46 -10.38
C PRO A 31 19.83 -13.72 -11.27
N HIS A 32 19.74 -13.51 -12.57
CA HIS A 32 19.57 -14.54 -13.59
C HIS A 32 20.47 -15.81 -13.44
N PRO A 33 21.75 -15.71 -13.01
CA PRO A 33 22.61 -16.87 -12.76
C PRO A 33 22.14 -17.78 -11.62
N ALA A 34 21.41 -17.26 -10.62
CA ALA A 34 20.88 -18.05 -9.51
C ALA A 34 19.88 -19.13 -9.96
N PHE A 35 19.32 -18.99 -11.16
CA PHE A 35 18.40 -19.94 -11.77
C PHE A 35 19.10 -20.92 -12.73
N GLY A 36 20.43 -20.93 -12.84
CA GLY A 36 21.14 -21.81 -13.76
C GLY A 36 20.91 -21.49 -15.25
N ALA A 37 20.44 -20.28 -15.56
CA ALA A 37 20.10 -19.86 -16.92
C ALA A 37 21.28 -19.82 -17.91
N GLN A 38 22.51 -19.88 -17.41
CA GLN A 38 23.75 -19.91 -18.19
C GLN A 38 24.19 -21.33 -18.57
N VAL A 39 23.58 -22.36 -17.97
CA VAL A 39 23.90 -23.76 -18.28
C VAL A 39 23.40 -24.09 -19.70
N PRO A 40 24.17 -24.79 -20.53
CA PRO A 40 23.72 -25.16 -21.87
C PRO A 40 22.61 -26.22 -21.84
N GLY A 41 21.86 -26.31 -22.95
CA GLY A 41 20.82 -27.32 -23.14
C GLY A 41 19.58 -27.12 -22.27
N ARG A 42 18.86 -28.21 -22.04
CA ARG A 42 17.55 -28.22 -21.38
C ARG A 42 17.55 -27.58 -19.97
N PRO A 43 18.57 -27.79 -19.11
CA PRO A 43 18.63 -27.12 -17.81
C PRO A 43 18.67 -25.59 -17.90
N GLY A 44 19.39 -25.02 -18.86
CA GLY A 44 19.41 -23.56 -19.07
C GLY A 44 18.09 -23.00 -19.57
N GLU A 45 17.39 -23.74 -20.42
CA GLU A 45 16.03 -23.37 -20.85
C GLU A 45 15.07 -23.31 -19.67
N ILE A 46 15.12 -24.31 -18.79
CA ILE A 46 14.35 -24.36 -17.54
C ILE A 46 14.73 -23.19 -16.65
N GLY A 47 16.02 -22.92 -16.46
CA GLY A 47 16.51 -21.79 -15.67
C GLY A 47 16.02 -20.44 -16.17
N ARG A 48 16.02 -20.23 -17.50
CA ARG A 48 15.47 -19.02 -18.12
C ARG A 48 13.96 -18.91 -17.95
N ALA A 49 13.23 -20.01 -18.10
CA ALA A 49 11.78 -20.03 -17.89
C ALA A 49 11.42 -19.74 -16.42
N LEU A 50 12.18 -20.31 -15.48
CA LEU A 50 11.98 -20.10 -14.05
C LEU A 50 12.29 -18.66 -13.64
N HIS A 51 13.38 -18.08 -14.13
CA HIS A 51 13.70 -16.68 -13.90
C HIS A 51 12.58 -15.75 -14.41
N ARG A 52 12.09 -15.95 -15.65
CA ARG A 52 10.96 -15.16 -16.17
C ARG A 52 9.73 -15.27 -15.28
N ARG A 53 9.34 -16.49 -14.91
CA ARG A 53 8.18 -16.72 -14.04
C ARG A 53 8.36 -16.08 -12.67
N TRP A 54 9.57 -16.10 -12.13
CA TRP A 54 9.89 -15.42 -10.88
C TRP A 54 9.68 -13.91 -11.01
N THR A 55 10.33 -13.27 -11.98
CA THR A 55 10.23 -11.82 -12.21
C THR A 55 8.79 -11.38 -12.50
N ASP A 56 8.04 -12.16 -13.27
CA ASP A 56 6.63 -11.86 -13.55
C ASP A 56 5.82 -11.91 -12.25
N ALA A 57 5.99 -12.96 -11.44
CA ALA A 57 5.26 -13.14 -10.19
C ALA A 57 5.61 -12.09 -9.12
N THR A 58 6.89 -11.74 -8.95
CA THR A 58 7.32 -10.70 -8.01
C THR A 58 6.90 -9.31 -8.47
N GLY A 59 6.94 -9.05 -9.78
CA GLY A 59 6.42 -7.83 -10.39
C GLY A 59 4.90 -7.69 -10.22
N ASP A 60 4.13 -8.76 -10.44
CA ASP A 60 2.69 -8.79 -10.19
C ASP A 60 2.38 -8.51 -8.71
N ARG A 61 3.10 -9.17 -7.80
CA ARG A 61 2.90 -8.97 -6.36
C ARG A 61 3.25 -7.54 -5.91
N ALA A 62 4.28 -6.93 -6.49
CA ALA A 62 4.61 -5.54 -6.25
C ALA A 62 3.49 -4.60 -6.71
N ARG A 63 2.95 -4.82 -7.92
CA ARG A 63 1.80 -4.04 -8.45
C ARG A 63 0.57 -4.19 -7.57
N GLU A 64 0.24 -5.41 -7.14
CA GLU A 64 -0.87 -5.67 -6.22
C GLU A 64 -0.70 -4.90 -4.91
N ALA A 65 0.50 -4.94 -4.31
CA ALA A 65 0.81 -4.21 -3.09
C ALA A 65 0.68 -2.69 -3.27
N THR A 66 1.13 -2.13 -4.40
CA THR A 66 0.96 -0.70 -4.73
C THR A 66 -0.51 -0.32 -4.87
N VAL A 67 -1.32 -1.12 -5.55
CA VAL A 67 -2.77 -0.88 -5.68
C VAL A 67 -3.45 -0.92 -4.31
N ALA A 68 -3.11 -1.91 -3.48
CA ALA A 68 -3.63 -1.99 -2.12
C ALA A 68 -3.23 -0.78 -1.26
N ALA A 69 -1.98 -0.33 -1.33
CA ALA A 69 -1.53 0.89 -0.66
C ALA A 69 -2.35 2.11 -1.08
N SER A 70 -2.52 2.35 -2.39
CA SER A 70 -3.32 3.49 -2.87
C SER A 70 -4.76 3.49 -2.36
N ARG A 71 -5.36 2.30 -2.20
CA ARG A 71 -6.72 2.16 -1.66
C ARG A 71 -6.76 2.49 -0.18
N LEU A 72 -5.75 2.09 0.59
CA LEU A 72 -5.64 2.42 2.02
C LEU A 72 -5.43 3.92 2.23
N ALA A 73 -4.55 4.56 1.44
CA ALA A 73 -4.35 6.01 1.48
C ALA A 73 -5.64 6.78 1.12
N ALA A 74 -6.38 6.33 0.11
CA ALA A 74 -7.66 6.92 -0.25
C ALA A 74 -8.68 6.78 0.90
N ALA A 75 -8.75 5.61 1.55
CA ALA A 75 -9.60 5.38 2.70
C ALA A 75 -9.23 6.29 3.89
N ALA A 76 -7.93 6.43 4.19
CA ALA A 76 -7.44 7.32 5.23
C ALA A 76 -7.86 8.78 4.99
N SER A 77 -7.73 9.25 3.75
CA SER A 77 -8.18 10.58 3.33
C SER A 77 -9.69 10.79 3.50
N ALA A 78 -10.50 9.79 3.12
CA ALA A 78 -11.94 9.84 3.31
C ALA A 78 -12.34 9.88 4.80
N VAL A 79 -11.65 9.11 5.65
CA VAL A 79 -11.88 9.11 7.10
C VAL A 79 -11.51 10.46 7.73
N ARG A 80 -10.38 11.07 7.35
CA ARG A 80 -10.03 12.44 7.78
C ARG A 80 -11.10 13.45 7.37
N SER A 81 -11.52 13.40 6.11
CA SER A 81 -12.56 14.28 5.58
C SER A 81 -13.90 14.11 6.28
N ALA A 82 -14.25 12.89 6.69
CA ALA A 82 -15.42 12.65 7.53
C ALA A 82 -15.23 13.27 8.92
N ALA A 83 -14.05 13.07 9.51
CA ALA A 83 -13.76 13.61 10.84
C ALA A 83 -13.86 15.14 10.88
N ASP A 84 -13.25 15.82 9.91
CA ASP A 84 -13.25 17.28 9.87
C ASP A 84 -14.66 17.84 9.68
N ARG A 85 -15.51 17.16 8.89
CA ARG A 85 -16.92 17.54 8.73
C ARG A 85 -17.71 17.41 10.02
N TYR A 86 -17.54 16.33 10.77
CA TYR A 86 -18.20 16.16 12.07
C TYR A 86 -17.77 17.24 13.07
N THR A 87 -16.46 17.50 13.19
CA THR A 87 -15.97 18.58 14.05
C THR A 87 -16.52 19.95 13.64
N GLY A 88 -16.59 20.23 12.34
CA GLY A 88 -17.17 21.47 11.83
C GLY A 88 -18.64 21.66 12.18
N VAL A 89 -19.44 20.58 12.13
CA VAL A 89 -20.85 20.59 12.54
C VAL A 89 -20.97 20.81 14.04
N ASP A 90 -20.20 20.08 14.86
CA ASP A 90 -20.22 20.21 16.32
C ASP A 90 -19.87 21.63 16.77
N ASP A 91 -18.85 22.24 16.15
CA ASP A 91 -18.45 23.61 16.46
C ASP A 91 -19.50 24.63 16.02
N ALA A 92 -20.19 24.41 14.89
CA ALA A 92 -21.28 25.27 14.45
C ALA A 92 -22.47 25.22 15.42
N VAL A 93 -22.84 24.03 15.89
CA VAL A 93 -23.91 23.85 16.89
C VAL A 93 -23.51 24.50 18.22
N ARG A 94 -22.28 24.29 18.70
CA ARG A 94 -21.79 24.91 19.95
C ARG A 94 -21.85 26.43 19.89
N ARG A 95 -21.45 27.03 18.77
CA ARG A 95 -21.55 28.49 18.55
C ARG A 95 -22.98 29.00 18.53
N ARG A 96 -23.93 28.21 18.01
CA ARG A 96 -25.35 28.60 17.98
C ARG A 96 -25.95 28.57 19.39
N LEU A 97 -25.77 27.46 20.11
CA LEU A 97 -26.30 27.31 21.47
C LEU A 97 -25.69 28.31 22.45
N GLY A 98 -24.42 28.68 22.28
CA GLY A 98 -23.77 29.73 23.08
C GLY A 98 -24.24 31.15 22.78
N ARG A 99 -24.94 31.40 21.67
CA ARG A 99 -25.58 32.70 21.34
C ARG A 99 -27.04 32.78 21.77
N GLU A 100 -27.65 31.64 22.09
CA GLU A 100 -29.04 31.55 22.56
C GLU A 100 -29.14 31.60 24.11
N ARG A 101 -28.01 31.87 24.80
CA ARG A 101 -27.91 32.13 26.25
C ARG A 101 -27.46 33.56 26.49
#